data_AF-A0A815UMP5-F1
#
_entry.id   AF-A0A815UMP5-F1
#
_cell.length_a   1.000
_cell.length_b   1.000
_cell.length_c   1.000
_cell.angle_alpha   90.00
_cell.angle_beta   90.00
_cell.angle_gamma   90.00
#
_symmetry.space_group_name_H-M   'P 1'
#
loop_
_entity.id
_entity.type
_entity.pdbx_description
1 polymer ?
#
loop_
_entity_poly.entity_id
_entity_poly.type
_entity_poly.pdbx_seq_one_letter_code
_entity_poly.pdbx_strand_id
1 'polypeptide(L)'
;MMMKGSLLLVFGIILLNCIINECRIIQCYSCSDCANSVLKDVNIIQTTNDKDQCIKTTILTGTNRDSDKQVNRGASSQCQPYSSEQISIYCCQSDFCNA
;
A
#
# COMPACT_ATOMS: atom_id res chain seq x y z
N MET A 1 44.74 29.41 8.74
CA MET A 1 44.45 27.96 8.78
C MET A 1 43.01 27.75 8.34
N MET A 2 42.83 26.95 7.29
CA MET A 2 41.57 26.76 6.56
C MET A 2 40.59 25.90 7.37
N MET A 3 39.42 26.44 7.72
CA MET A 3 38.24 25.65 8.11
C MET A 3 37.38 25.42 6.86
N LYS A 4 37.63 24.33 6.12
CA LYS A 4 36.83 23.91 4.95
C LYS A 4 36.45 22.42 4.98
N GLY A 5 36.53 21.77 6.14
CA GLY A 5 36.33 20.31 6.27
C GLY A 5 34.92 19.86 6.64
N SER A 6 34.05 20.73 7.15
CA SER A 6 32.82 20.29 7.82
C SER A 6 31.59 20.12 6.93
N LEU A 7 31.53 20.77 5.77
CA LEU A 7 30.31 20.79 4.95
C LEU A 7 30.15 19.51 4.09
N LEU A 8 31.27 18.93 3.63
CA LEU A 8 31.27 17.70 2.81
C LEU A 8 30.79 16.47 3.60
N LEU A 9 31.08 16.41 4.90
CA LEU A 9 30.64 15.30 5.76
C LEU A 9 29.12 15.27 5.97
N VAL A 10 28.47 16.44 6.08
CA VAL A 10 27.01 16.52 6.30
C VAL A 10 26.24 16.04 5.06
N PHE A 11 26.67 16.44 3.85
CA PHE A 11 26.07 15.96 2.60
C PHE A 11 26.28 14.46 2.39
N GLY A 12 27.45 13.93 2.77
CA GLY A 12 27.73 12.49 2.73
C GLY A 12 26.80 11.69 3.64
N ILE A 13 26.53 12.17 4.85
CA ILE A 13 25.65 11.48 5.82
C ILE A 13 24.18 11.49 5.36
N ILE A 14 23.69 12.59 4.76
CA ILE A 14 22.30 12.67 4.27
C ILE A 14 22.08 11.71 3.10
N LEU A 15 23.00 11.66 2.13
CA LEU A 15 22.92 10.72 1.01
C LEU A 15 23.08 9.26 1.47
N LEU A 16 23.91 9.01 2.48
CA LEU A 16 24.11 7.67 3.04
C LEU A 16 22.87 7.18 3.82
N ASN A 17 22.17 8.05 4.55
CA ASN A 17 20.92 7.67 5.24
C ASN A 17 19.82 7.23 4.26
N CYS A 18 19.77 7.78 3.05
CA CYS A 18 18.78 7.39 2.05
C CYS A 18 19.11 6.06 1.35
N ILE A 19 20.38 5.67 1.32
CA ILE A 19 20.85 4.37 0.78
C ILE A 19 20.76 3.27 1.86
N ILE A 20 20.97 3.61 3.14
CA ILE A 20 20.90 2.67 4.28
C ILE A 20 19.45 2.40 4.70
N ASN A 21 18.58 3.42 4.70
CA ASN A 21 17.16 3.20 4.93
C ASN A 21 16.57 2.65 3.65
N GLU A 22 16.53 1.32 3.53
CA GLU A 22 15.84 0.58 2.47
C GLU A 22 14.53 1.28 2.09
N CYS A 23 14.54 2.05 1.00
CA CYS A 23 13.31 2.56 0.41
C CYS A 23 12.56 1.33 -0.11
N ARG A 24 11.75 0.74 0.76
CA ARG A 24 10.99 -0.46 0.44
C ARG A 24 9.88 -0.03 -0.53
N ILE A 25 10.13 -0.29 -1.80
CA ILE A 25 9.14 -0.10 -2.84
C ILE A 25 8.16 -1.28 -2.74
N ILE A 26 6.87 -0.99 -2.59
CA ILE A 26 5.80 -2.00 -2.60
C ILE A 26 4.86 -1.71 -3.77
N GLN A 27 4.50 -2.76 -4.50
CA GLN A 27 3.52 -2.71 -5.58
C GLN A 27 2.18 -3.27 -5.10
N CYS A 28 1.09 -2.53 -5.26
CA CYS A 28 -0.25 -2.94 -4.85
C CYS A 28 -1.23 -2.91 -6.02
N TYR A 29 -2.21 -3.81 -6.02
CA TYR A 29 -3.37 -3.65 -6.88
C TYR A 29 -4.22 -2.47 -6.39
N SER A 30 -4.78 -1.70 -7.31
CA SER A 30 -5.70 -0.61 -7.02
C SER A 30 -6.91 -0.66 -7.93
N CYS A 31 -8.10 -0.59 -7.33
CA CYS A 31 -9.36 -0.61 -8.05
C CYS A 31 -10.46 -0.01 -7.16
N SER A 32 -11.51 0.50 -7.79
CA SER A 32 -12.78 0.80 -7.14
C SER A 32 -13.83 -0.18 -7.67
N ASP A 33 -14.48 -0.90 -6.78
CA ASP A 33 -15.51 -1.90 -7.05
C ASP A 33 -15.15 -2.95 -8.13
N CYS A 34 -13.96 -3.55 -8.03
CA CYS A 34 -13.51 -4.55 -9.00
C CYS A 34 -14.02 -5.98 -8.74
N ALA A 35 -15.04 -6.15 -7.90
CA ALA A 35 -15.69 -7.44 -7.70
C ALA A 35 -16.48 -7.90 -8.92
N ASN A 36 -17.08 -6.94 -9.64
CA ASN A 36 -17.92 -7.17 -10.81
C ASN A 36 -17.20 -6.91 -12.15
N SER A 37 -15.99 -6.35 -12.11
CA SER A 37 -15.19 -6.07 -13.30
C SER A 37 -14.36 -7.29 -13.72
N VAL A 38 -14.33 -7.60 -15.02
CA VAL A 38 -13.52 -8.66 -15.63
C VAL A 38 -12.03 -8.31 -15.57
N LEU A 39 -11.37 -8.26 -14.40
CA LEU A 39 -9.93 -7.94 -14.20
C LEU A 39 -9.38 -6.68 -14.90
N LYS A 40 -10.18 -5.96 -15.69
CA LYS A 40 -9.78 -4.90 -16.62
C LYS A 40 -9.64 -3.54 -15.94
N ASP A 41 -10.25 -3.37 -14.77
CA ASP A 41 -10.22 -2.13 -14.01
C ASP A 41 -9.24 -2.18 -12.80
N VAL A 42 -8.37 -3.19 -12.77
CA VAL A 42 -7.34 -3.31 -11.74
C VAL A 42 -6.05 -2.66 -12.24
N ASN A 43 -5.70 -1.53 -11.64
CA ASN A 43 -4.43 -0.84 -11.86
C ASN A 43 -3.35 -1.35 -10.89
N ILE A 44 -2.08 -1.13 -11.23
CA ILE A 44 -0.95 -1.34 -10.33
C ILE A 44 -0.46 0.02 -9.89
N ILE A 45 -0.34 0.21 -8.57
CA ILE A 45 0.28 1.39 -7.97
C ILE A 45 1.55 1.00 -7.24
N GLN A 46 2.49 1.93 -7.19
CA GLN A 46 3.76 1.76 -6.51
C GLN A 46 3.86 2.80 -5.39
N THR A 47 4.24 2.36 -4.19
CA THR A 47 4.49 3.22 -3.04
C THR A 47 5.93 3.05 -2.55
N THR A 48 6.53 4.15 -2.13
CA THR A 48 7.88 4.23 -1.55
C THR A 48 7.87 4.59 -0.07
N ASN A 49 6.68 4.72 0.53
CA ASN A 49 6.51 5.00 1.94
C ASN A 49 6.58 3.67 2.70
N ASP A 50 7.55 3.54 3.59
CA ASP A 50 7.80 2.35 4.41
C ASP A 50 6.60 1.96 5.29
N LYS A 51 5.72 2.93 5.58
CA LYS A 51 4.49 2.71 6.34
C LYS A 51 3.33 2.24 5.49
N ASP A 52 3.38 2.40 4.17
CA ASP A 52 2.26 2.02 3.32
C ASP A 52 2.13 0.49 3.28
N GLN A 53 0.87 0.06 3.32
CA GLN A 53 0.46 -1.33 3.23
C GLN A 53 -0.52 -1.46 2.07
N CYS A 54 -0.46 -2.56 1.33
CA CYS A 54 -1.51 -2.88 0.38
C CYS A 54 -2.79 -3.22 1.15
N ILE A 55 -3.89 -2.61 0.74
CA ILE A 55 -5.22 -2.79 1.34
C ILE A 55 -6.17 -3.46 0.35
N LYS A 56 -7.01 -4.35 0.87
CA LYS A 56 -8.17 -4.91 0.19
C LYS A 56 -9.39 -4.79 1.10
N THR A 57 -10.38 -4.04 0.66
CA THR A 57 -11.66 -3.91 1.35
C THR A 57 -12.71 -4.69 0.58
N THR A 58 -13.38 -5.59 1.26
CA THR A 58 -14.54 -6.33 0.73
C THR A 58 -15.77 -5.89 1.51
N ILE A 59 -16.83 -5.53 0.80
CA ILE A 59 -18.13 -5.19 1.37
C ILE A 59 -19.15 -6.13 0.73
N LEU A 60 -19.96 -6.80 1.55
CA LEU A 60 -21.09 -7.61 1.11
C LEU A 60 -22.33 -6.72 1.16
N THR A 61 -22.84 -6.36 -0.01
CA THR A 61 -24.08 -5.60 -0.17
C THR A 61 -25.21 -6.59 -0.43
N GLY A 62 -25.84 -7.06 0.64
CA GLY A 62 -26.97 -7.98 0.57
C GLY A 62 -27.20 -8.73 1.88
N THR A 63 -28.40 -9.27 2.07
CA THR A 63 -28.78 -10.04 3.28
C THR A 63 -29.19 -11.49 2.97
N ASN A 64 -29.07 -11.95 1.72
CA ASN A 64 -29.50 -13.28 1.25
C ASN A 64 -28.56 -13.87 0.19
N ARG A 65 -28.88 -15.10 -0.29
CA ARG A 65 -28.10 -15.97 -1.20
C ARG A 65 -27.55 -15.32 -2.49
N ASP A 66 -28.02 -14.15 -2.88
CA ASP A 66 -27.48 -13.30 -3.96
C ASP A 66 -26.87 -12.02 -3.36
N SER A 67 -25.77 -12.18 -2.62
CA SER A 67 -25.08 -11.02 -2.05
C SER A 67 -24.15 -10.42 -3.12
N ASP A 68 -24.46 -9.21 -3.58
CA ASP A 68 -23.51 -8.44 -4.36
C ASP A 68 -22.28 -8.17 -3.50
N LYS A 69 -21.11 -8.29 -4.11
CA LYS A 69 -19.83 -8.05 -3.45
C LYS A 69 -19.25 -6.79 -4.05
N GLN A 70 -18.77 -5.89 -3.21
CA GLN A 70 -17.91 -4.78 -3.63
C GLN A 70 -16.49 -5.05 -3.15
N VAL A 71 -15.51 -4.82 -4.02
CA VAL A 71 -14.08 -4.98 -3.68
C VAL A 71 -13.32 -3.75 -4.09
N ASN A 72 -12.68 -3.11 -3.12
CA ASN A 72 -11.79 -1.96 -3.32
C ASN A 72 -10.35 -2.35 -2.95
N ARG A 73 -9.39 -1.83 -3.70
CA ARG A 73 -7.96 -2.13 -3.49
C ARG A 73 -7.14 -0.86 -3.60
N GLY A 74 -6.03 -0.81 -2.88
CA GLY A 74 -5.07 0.29 -2.96
C GLY A 74 -3.90 0.12 -2.01
N ALA A 75 -3.32 1.25 -1.61
CA ALA A 75 -2.27 1.34 -0.60
C ALA A 75 -2.66 2.38 0.46
N SER A 76 -2.32 2.13 1.72
CA SER A 76 -2.56 3.05 2.83
C SER A 76 -1.54 2.86 3.94
N SER A 77 -1.02 3.97 4.49
CA SER A 77 -0.19 3.98 5.71
C SER A 77 -1.00 3.86 7.01
N GLN A 78 -2.33 3.89 6.91
CA GLN A 78 -3.25 3.81 8.05
C GLN A 78 -4.10 2.54 8.01
N CYS A 79 -3.67 1.52 7.29
CA CYS A 79 -4.43 0.27 7.18
C CYS A 79 -4.57 -0.38 8.57
N GLN A 80 -5.79 -0.75 8.93
CA GLN A 80 -6.11 -1.50 10.14
C GLN A 80 -6.96 -2.71 9.73
N PRO A 81 -6.50 -3.95 9.97
CA PRO A 81 -7.27 -5.12 9.61
C PRO A 81 -8.56 -5.17 10.42
N TYR A 82 -9.67 -5.49 9.74
CA TYR A 82 -11.00 -5.55 10.33
C TYR A 82 -11.80 -6.65 9.65
N SER A 83 -12.65 -7.36 10.40
CA SER A 83 -13.54 -8.36 9.82
C SER A 83 -14.85 -8.43 10.58
N SER A 84 -15.95 -8.38 9.84
CA SER A 84 -17.32 -8.61 10.30
C SER A 84 -18.07 -9.47 9.28
N GLU A 85 -19.35 -9.73 9.52
CA GLU A 85 -20.20 -10.47 8.58
C GLU A 85 -20.37 -9.78 7.22
N GLN A 86 -20.26 -8.44 7.18
CA GLN A 86 -20.52 -7.65 5.97
C GLN A 86 -19.28 -6.95 5.41
N ILE A 87 -18.24 -6.72 6.22
CA ILE A 87 -17.08 -5.95 5.82
C ILE A 87 -15.81 -6.69 6.23
N SER A 88 -14.85 -6.82 5.32
CA SER A 88 -13.50 -7.24 5.65
C SER A 88 -12.45 -6.30 5.04
N ILE A 89 -11.48 -5.93 5.86
CA ILE A 89 -10.33 -5.11 5.51
C ILE A 89 -9.09 -5.97 5.76
N TYR A 90 -8.35 -6.23 4.69
CA TYR A 90 -7.09 -6.95 4.70
C TYR A 90 -5.95 -5.98 4.44
N CYS A 91 -4.88 -6.10 5.23
CA CYS A 91 -3.67 -5.28 5.17
C CYS A 91 -2.45 -6.17 5.03
N CYS A 92 -1.52 -5.82 4.15
CA CYS A 92 -0.30 -6.61 3.94
C CYS A 92 0.85 -5.75 3.37
N GLN A 93 2.09 -6.20 3.57
CA GLN A 93 3.30 -5.47 3.21
C GLN A 93 4.19 -6.28 2.26
N SER A 94 3.62 -6.82 1.20
CA SER A 94 4.36 -7.54 0.15
C SER A 94 3.80 -7.15 -1.22
N ASP A 95 4.58 -7.32 -2.27
CA ASP A 95 4.10 -7.01 -3.62
C ASP A 95 2.85 -7.83 -3.96
N PHE A 96 1.84 -7.16 -4.49
CA PHE A 96 0.59 -7.73 -4.97
C PHE A 96 -0.19 -8.57 -3.95
N CYS A 97 0.12 -8.43 -2.66
CA CYS A 97 -0.47 -9.27 -1.60
C CYS A 97 -1.96 -9.01 -1.40
N ASN A 98 -2.48 -7.88 -1.88
CA ASN A 98 -3.89 -7.54 -1.84
C ASN A 98 -4.69 -8.12 -3.02
N ALA A 99 -4.25 -9.26 -3.58
CA ALA A 99 -4.87 -10.06 -4.64
C ALA A 99 -6.27 -10.59 -4.28
#